data_AF-A0A8T4PSW1-F1
#
_entry.id   AF-A0A8T4PSW1-F1
#
_cell.length_a   1.000
_cell.length_b   1.000
_cell.length_c   1.000
_cell.angle_alpha   90.00
_cell.angle_beta   90.00
_cell.angle_gamma   90.00
#
_symmetry.space_group_name_H-M   'P 1'
#
loop_
_entity.id
_entity.type
_entity.pdbx_description
1 polymer ?
#
loop_
_entity_poly.entity_id
_entity_poly.type
_entity_poly.pdbx_seq_one_letter_code
_entity_poly.pdbx_strand_id
1 'polypeptide(L)' 'MLCNCNYDKTKLLYKIMKIAGFIEKHAIKDAEKDSHPLCAEEYKEIKHDLERHIEKLRLAVEGLSREGKFG' A
#
# COMPACT_ATOMS: atom_id res chain seq x y z
N MET A 1 14.07 -15.07 18.29
CA MET A 1 13.52 -13.92 17.54
C MET A 1 12.03 -14.20 17.37
N LEU A 2 11.16 -13.57 18.16
CA LEU A 2 9.71 -13.73 18.01
C LEU A 2 9.32 -13.13 16.65
N CYS A 3 9.23 -13.97 15.61
CA CYS A 3 8.66 -13.60 14.32
C CYS A 3 7.18 -13.24 14.56
N ASN A 4 6.89 -11.98 14.86
CA ASN A 4 5.52 -11.50 14.89
C ASN A 4 5.10 -11.21 13.46
N CYS A 5 4.88 -12.28 12.69
CA CYS A 5 4.47 -12.23 11.28
C CYS A 5 3.26 -11.31 11.06
N ASN A 6 2.37 -11.20 12.05
CA ASN A 6 1.22 -10.31 12.01
C ASN A 6 1.61 -8.84 12.16
N TYR A 7 2.53 -8.53 13.07
CA TYR A 7 3.11 -7.20 13.19
C TYR A 7 3.83 -6.80 11.90
N ASP A 8 4.63 -7.69 11.32
CA ASP A 8 5.37 -7.39 10.08
C ASP A 8 4.42 -7.15 8.88
N LYS A 9 3.37 -7.97 8.74
CA LYS A 9 2.32 -7.77 7.73
C LYS A 9 1.59 -6.44 7.93
N THR A 10 1.20 -6.12 9.17
CA THR A 10 0.52 -4.86 9.50
C THR A 10 1.42 -3.64 9.23
N LYS A 11 2.70 -3.74 9.59
CA LYS A 11 3.70 -2.71 9.32
C LYS A 11 3.94 -2.52 7.82
N LEU A 12 3.97 -3.61 7.05
CA LEU A 12 4.09 -3.57 5.60
C LEU A 12 2.85 -2.91 4.96
N LEU A 13 1.65 -3.31 5.38
CA LEU A 13 0.39 -2.71 4.96
C LEU A 13 0.40 -1.20 5.20
N TYR A 14 0.75 -0.75 6.41
CA TYR A 14 0.84 0.68 6.73
C TYR A 14 1.84 1.43 5.84
N LYS A 15 3.02 0.86 5.59
CA LYS A 15 4.04 1.49 4.72
C LYS A 15 3.54 1.66 3.29
N ILE A 16 2.91 0.63 2.72
CA ILE A 16 2.39 0.68 1.36
C ILE A 16 1.24 1.69 1.25
N MET A 17 0.32 1.71 2.22
CA MET A 17 -0.75 2.73 2.28
C MET A 17 -0.19 4.14 2.34
N LYS A 18 0.88 4.37 3.11
CA LYS A 18 1.54 5.68 3.20
C LYS A 18 2.13 6.11 1.85
N ILE A 19 2.78 5.19 1.14
CA ILE A 19 3.36 5.46 -0.19
C ILE A 19 2.26 5.76 -1.20
N ALA A 20 1.22 4.92 -1.28
CA ALA A 20 0.08 5.13 -2.18
C ALA A 20 -0.59 6.48 -1.91
N GLY A 21 -0.80 6.83 -0.64
CA GLY A 21 -1.36 8.12 -0.25
C GLY A 21 -0.45 9.31 -0.58
N PHE A 22 0.88 9.16 -0.52
CA PHE A 22 1.81 10.20 -0.96
C PHE A 22 1.71 10.41 -2.48
N ILE A 23 1.67 9.32 -3.25
CA ILE A 23 1.56 9.38 -4.71
C ILE A 23 0.28 10.10 -5.14
N GLU A 24 -0.85 9.73 -4.54
CA GLU A 24 -2.16 10.33 -4.81
C GLU A 24 -2.23 11.82 -4.45
N LYS A 25 -1.71 12.19 -3.28
CA LYS A 25 -1.87 13.56 -2.75
C LYS A 25 -0.86 14.54 -3.33
N HIS A 26 0.34 14.05 -3.68
CA HIS A 26 1.50 14.87 -4.01
C HIS A 26 2.10 14.49 -5.37
N ALA A 27 2.68 13.29 -5.50
CA ALA A 27 3.58 12.99 -6.63
C ALA A 27 2.94 13.16 -8.01
N ILE A 28 1.69 12.73 -8.19
CA ILE A 28 0.96 12.93 -9.46
C ILE A 28 0.76 14.42 -9.75
N LYS A 29 0.34 15.20 -8.75
CA LYS A 29 0.08 16.64 -8.91
C LYS A 29 1.35 17.42 -9.18
N ASP A 30 2.45 17.05 -8.53
CA ASP A 30 3.75 17.69 -8.74
C ASP A 30 4.25 17.41 -10.17
N ALA A 31 4.12 16.17 -10.66
CA ALA A 31 4.47 15.82 -12.04
C ALA A 31 3.58 16.55 -13.08
N GLU A 32 2.27 16.66 -12.82
CA GLU A 32 1.34 17.42 -13.67
C GLU A 32 1.68 18.92 -13.69
N LYS A 33 2.01 19.49 -12.52
CA LYS A 33 2.39 20.91 -12.38
C LYS A 33 3.69 21.23 -13.10
N ASP A 34 4.66 20.33 -13.05
CA ASP A 34 5.96 20.49 -13.72
C ASP A 34 5.93 20.06 -15.21
N SER A 35 4.73 19.84 -15.77
CA SER A 35 4.53 19.48 -17.19
C SER A 35 5.24 18.18 -17.61
N HIS A 36 5.31 17.20 -16.71
CA HIS A 36 5.88 15.87 -16.94
C HIS A 36 4.77 14.80 -17.02
N PRO A 37 3.99 14.73 -18.13
CA PRO A 37 2.81 13.87 -18.23
C PRO A 37 3.14 12.39 -18.15
N LEU A 38 4.27 11.94 -18.72
CA LEU A 38 4.70 10.54 -18.62
C LEU A 38 4.98 10.13 -17.18
N CYS A 39 5.62 11.00 -16.41
CA CYS A 39 5.90 10.75 -14.98
C CYS A 39 4.60 10.68 -14.17
N ALA A 40 3.61 11.53 -14.49
CA ALA A 40 2.29 11.48 -13.86
C ALA A 40 1.56 10.16 -14.15
N GLU A 41 1.63 9.65 -15.38
CA GLU A 41 1.05 8.35 -15.74
C GLU A 41 1.77 7.18 -15.05
N GLU A 42 3.10 7.18 -14.99
CA GLU A 42 3.86 6.17 -14.23
C GLU A 42 3.44 6.16 -12.75
N TYR A 43 3.26 7.32 -12.13
CA TYR A 43 2.75 7.41 -10.76
C TYR A 43 1.33 6.85 -10.61
N LYS A 44 0.45 7.04 -11.60
CA LYS A 44 -0.90 6.46 -11.59
C LYS A 44 -0.85 4.94 -11.68
N GLU A 45 0.00 4.38 -12.55
CA GLU A 45 0.20 2.93 -12.68
C GLU A 45 0.76 2.33 -11.37
N ILE A 46 1.80 2.94 -10.81
CA ILE A 46 2.39 2.51 -9.54
C ILE A 46 1.34 2.56 -8.41
N LYS A 47 0.54 3.63 -8.34
CA LYS A 47 -0.54 3.73 -7.35
C LYS A 47 -1.52 2.56 -7.50
N HIS A 48 -1.95 2.27 -8.72
CA HIS A 48 -2.88 1.17 -8.99
C HIS A 48 -2.30 -0.18 -8.55
N ASP A 49 -1.02 -0.44 -8.82
CA ASP A 49 -0.33 -1.64 -8.34
C ASP A 49 -0.30 -1.72 -6.81
N LEU A 50 0.04 -0.62 -6.15
CA LEU A 50 0.07 -0.55 -4.69
C LEU A 50 -1.31 -0.81 -4.09
N GLU A 51 -2.39 -0.28 -4.67
CA GLU A 51 -3.77 -0.55 -4.23
C GLU A 51 -4.11 -2.04 -4.30
N ARG A 52 -3.71 -2.73 -5.38
CA ARG A 52 -3.88 -4.19 -5.50
C ARG A 52 -3.12 -4.95 -4.41
N HIS A 53 -1.91 -4.48 -4.08
CA HIS A 53 -1.11 -5.09 -3.01
C HIS A 53 -1.63 -4.78 -1.60
N ILE A 54 -2.17 -3.58 -1.38
CA ILE A 54 -2.85 -3.19 -0.14
C ILE A 54 -4.00 -4.14 0.13
N GLU A 55 -4.85 -4.41 -0.86
CA GLU A 55 -6.01 -5.29 -0.66
C GLU A 55 -5.58 -6.73 -0.34
N LYS A 56 -4.58 -7.27 -1.06
CA LYS A 56 -4.01 -8.59 -0.75
C LYS A 56 -3.49 -8.68 0.68
N LEU A 57 -2.76 -7.65 1.14
CA LEU A 57 -2.23 -7.60 2.50
C LEU A 57 -3.33 -7.40 3.54
N ARG A 58 -4.35 -6.61 3.24
CA ARG A 58 -5.51 -6.39 4.12
C ARG A 58 -6.23 -7.70 4.38
N LEU A 59 -6.53 -8.46 3.32
CA LEU A 59 -7.13 -9.79 3.42
C LEU A 59 -6.25 -10.77 4.21
N ALA A 60 -4.93 -10.72 4.02
CA ALA A 60 -4.01 -11.57 4.76
C ALA A 60 -3.96 -11.24 6.26
N VAL A 61 -4.06 -9.97 6.64
CA VAL A 61 -4.12 -9.52 8.04
C VAL A 61 -5.47 -9.85 8.67
N GLU A 62 -6.57 -9.62 7.94
CA GLU A 62 -7.93 -9.92 8.40
C GLU A 62 -8.19 -11.43 8.55
N GLY A 63 -7.71 -12.24 7.60
CA GLY A 63 -7.84 -13.71 7.64
C GLY A 63 -7.22 -14.33 8.89
N LEU A 64 -6.03 -13.87 9.29
CA LEU A 64 -5.34 -14.33 10.50
C LEU A 64 -6.06 -13.90 11.79
N SER A 65 -6.72 -12.75 11.76
CA SER A 65 -7.56 -12.26 12.87
C SER A 65 -8.79 -13.15 13.12
N ARG A 66 -9.21 -13.94 12.11
CA ARG A 66 -10.28 -14.94 12.24
C ARG A 66 -9.75 -16.28 12.74
N GLU A 67 -8.55 -16.71 12.33
CA GLU A 67 -7.93 -17.95 12.80
C GLU A 67 -7.63 -17.93 14.31
N GLY A 68 -7.17 -16.79 14.86
CA GLY A 68 -6.90 -16.63 16.30
C GLY A 68 -8.14 -16.58 17.21
N LYS A 69 -9.37 -16.58 16.66
CA LYS A 69 -10.63 -16.60 17.44
C LYS A 69 -11.22 -18.00 17.63
N PHE A 70 -10.64 -19.02 17.00
CA PHE A 70 -11.10 -20.42 17.08
C PHE A 70 -9.98 -21.39 17.52
N GLY A 71 -8.86 -20.87 18.02
CA GLY A 71 -7.77 -21.65 18.61
C GLY A 71 -7.91 -21.79 20.12
#